data_AF-A0A8I1ECA8-F1
#
_entry.id   AF-A0A8I1ECA8-F1
#
_cell.length_a   1.000
_cell.length_b   1.000
_cell.length_c   1.000
_cell.angle_alpha   90.00
_cell.angle_beta   90.00
_cell.angle_gamma   90.00
#
_symmetry.space_group_name_H-M   'P 1'
#
loop_
_entity.id
_entity.type
_entity.pdbx_description
1 polymer ?
#
loop_
_entity_poly.entity_id
_entity_poly.type
_entity_poly.pdbx_seq_one_letter_code
_entity_poly.pdbx_strand_id
1 'polypeptide(L)'
;MSLPTNPNAPHRLSTELQACIERLQEISQPEEADFDQSSYGVSLHEAFSGLRAAAIRVVESSHINGLEKVGQIPDLLKGIALKRRSREADEIFWEQMSQHYQVKSSWDADFTNLTPALQMRLLKQMIQQEPEPARVMRDEVNRLGDDAFMEGLTLALKLIEPTEIRFDPSFYEVLFTLKRRLKPHFMPGAVEHIAAHKDLYLGFFSRLLKVATLPHIIKPKLGDDMAEMVNARKAYILDLMGYSKAEAIDLIESGSADDIVPSPASFQRMRNAMSLPAEFLALLYQAIPSKVIMDIAEIAIDDPIGRMPYVHFERMGLARSSEWHMHKQEKSGLGKSIVLFEHAIHTPGIEMCVSRIAHQPLLSDEPGLLERVESVLANVPTSDPECLRKGQLLFDALVENMNKGKSTPKLREIIESGTIQPAFYRKHRKLKVARVEHDLGI
;
A
#
# COMPACT_ATOMS: atom_id res chain seq x y z
N MET A 1 45.05 -41.74 7.59
CA MET A 1 44.55 -43.03 7.07
C MET A 1 43.46 -42.71 6.05
N SER A 2 43.79 -42.80 4.76
CA SER A 2 42.84 -42.57 3.67
C SER A 2 41.97 -43.81 3.53
N LEU A 3 40.67 -43.71 3.79
CA LEU A 3 39.72 -44.77 3.50
C LEU A 3 39.76 -45.07 1.99
N PRO A 4 39.70 -46.33 1.55
CA PRO A 4 39.63 -46.67 0.14
C PRO A 4 38.31 -46.12 -0.42
N THR A 5 38.38 -45.00 -1.14
CA THR A 5 37.25 -44.44 -1.86
C THR A 5 36.92 -45.36 -3.03
N ASN A 6 35.79 -46.08 -2.94
CA ASN A 6 35.27 -46.87 -4.05
C ASN A 6 35.07 -45.94 -5.26
N PRO A 7 35.81 -46.12 -6.37
CA PRO A 7 35.79 -45.19 -7.50
C PRO A 7 34.42 -45.09 -8.19
N ASN A 8 33.52 -46.05 -7.94
CA ASN A 8 32.16 -46.06 -8.50
C ASN A 8 31.12 -45.36 -7.61
N ALA A 9 31.46 -45.02 -6.36
CA ALA A 9 30.51 -44.37 -5.45
C ALA A 9 29.97 -43.02 -5.97
N PRO A 10 30.79 -42.14 -6.59
CA PRO A 10 30.29 -40.85 -7.06
C PRO A 10 29.29 -40.94 -8.22
N HIS A 11 29.54 -41.87 -9.16
CA HIS A 11 28.62 -42.09 -10.27
C HIS A 11 27.27 -42.61 -9.77
N ARG A 12 27.28 -43.55 -8.81
CA ARG A 12 26.04 -44.11 -8.23
C ARG A 12 25.19 -43.05 -7.55
N LEU A 13 25.81 -42.17 -6.74
CA LEU A 13 25.11 -41.08 -6.06
C LEU A 13 24.51 -40.05 -7.05
N SER A 14 25.24 -39.73 -8.13
CA SER A 14 24.73 -38.84 -9.18
C SER A 14 23.55 -39.43 -9.96
N THR A 15 23.57 -40.75 -10.21
CA THR A 15 22.47 -41.48 -10.84
C THR A 15 21.25 -41.56 -9.90
N GLU A 16 21.47 -41.80 -8.61
CA GLU A 16 20.41 -41.82 -7.61
C GLU A 16 19.70 -40.47 -7.49
N LEU A 17 20.46 -39.37 -7.45
CA LEU A 17 19.89 -38.02 -7.42
C LEU A 17 19.04 -37.74 -8.66
N GLN A 18 19.53 -38.14 -9.84
CA GLN A 18 18.80 -37.97 -11.10
C GLN A 18 17.48 -38.74 -11.10
N ALA A 19 17.47 -39.99 -10.63
CA ALA A 19 16.26 -40.80 -10.53
C ALA A 19 15.22 -40.17 -9.58
N CYS A 20 15.66 -39.52 -8.49
CA CYS A 20 14.75 -38.80 -7.59
C CYS A 20 14.14 -37.56 -8.27
N ILE A 21 14.91 -36.84 -9.10
CA ILE A 21 14.42 -35.69 -9.86
C ILE A 21 13.36 -36.13 -10.88
N GLU A 22 13.65 -37.18 -11.65
CA GLU A 22 12.73 -37.73 -12.65
C GLU A 22 11.42 -38.18 -12.01
N ARG A 23 11.50 -38.94 -10.90
CA ARG A 23 10.32 -39.36 -10.14
C ARG A 23 9.49 -38.17 -9.64
N LEU A 24 10.14 -37.12 -9.13
CA LEU A 24 9.42 -35.92 -8.70
C LEU A 24 8.73 -35.21 -9.88
N GLN A 25 9.38 -35.14 -11.04
CA GLN A 25 8.79 -34.52 -12.24
C GLN A 25 7.57 -35.29 -12.75
N GLU A 26 7.63 -36.62 -12.75
CA GLU A 26 6.53 -37.51 -13.11
C GLU A 26 5.34 -37.33 -12.17
N ILE A 27 5.58 -37.43 -10.85
CA ILE A 27 4.51 -37.30 -9.84
C ILE A 27 3.90 -35.90 -9.88
N SER A 28 4.68 -34.85 -10.17
CA SER A 28 4.19 -33.46 -10.13
C SER A 28 3.18 -33.09 -11.23
N GLN A 29 2.87 -34.02 -12.14
CA GLN A 29 1.90 -33.86 -13.22
C GLN A 29 0.75 -34.87 -13.07
N PRO A 30 -0.16 -34.68 -12.10
CA PRO A 30 -1.26 -35.61 -11.91
C PRO A 30 -2.20 -35.60 -13.12
N GLU A 31 -2.66 -36.77 -13.55
CA GLU A 31 -3.73 -36.89 -14.53
C GLU A 31 -5.05 -36.46 -13.90
N GLU A 32 -5.79 -35.55 -14.55
CA GLU A 32 -7.00 -34.94 -13.97
C GLU A 32 -8.15 -35.94 -13.73
N ALA A 33 -8.17 -37.09 -14.42
CA ALA A 33 -9.30 -38.02 -14.39
C ALA A 33 -9.43 -38.82 -13.08
N ASP A 34 -8.33 -39.05 -12.36
CA ASP A 34 -8.26 -39.94 -11.18
C ASP A 34 -7.48 -39.32 -10.00
N PHE A 35 -7.62 -38.01 -9.78
CA PHE A 35 -6.87 -37.30 -8.74
C PHE A 35 -7.31 -37.68 -7.32
N ASP A 36 -6.55 -38.56 -6.66
CA ASP A 36 -6.65 -38.82 -5.20
C ASP A 36 -5.64 -37.96 -4.42
N GLN A 37 -6.17 -37.02 -3.64
CA GLN A 37 -5.40 -36.11 -2.79
C GLN A 37 -4.47 -36.85 -1.82
N SER A 38 -4.93 -37.97 -1.24
CA SER A 38 -4.16 -38.70 -0.22
C SER A 38 -2.95 -39.40 -0.84
N SER A 39 -3.17 -40.19 -1.89
CA SER A 39 -2.10 -40.85 -2.64
C SER A 39 -1.12 -39.85 -3.25
N TYR A 40 -1.62 -38.72 -3.77
CA TYR A 40 -0.79 -37.65 -4.32
C TYR A 40 0.14 -37.04 -3.26
N GLY A 41 -0.40 -36.70 -2.09
CA GLY A 41 0.37 -36.15 -0.98
C GLY A 41 1.45 -37.09 -0.46
N VAL A 42 1.15 -38.38 -0.30
CA VAL A 42 2.13 -39.41 0.09
C VAL A 42 3.23 -39.55 -0.95
N SER A 43 2.86 -39.61 -2.23
CA SER A 43 3.81 -39.75 -3.34
C SER A 43 4.77 -38.56 -3.43
N LEU A 44 4.26 -37.34 -3.29
CA LEU A 44 5.09 -36.13 -3.23
C LEU A 44 6.00 -36.10 -2.00
N HIS A 45 5.47 -36.46 -0.83
CA HIS A 45 6.26 -36.51 0.40
C HIS A 45 7.47 -37.45 0.27
N GLU A 46 7.24 -38.66 -0.27
CA GLU A 46 8.30 -39.63 -0.54
C GLU A 46 9.31 -39.10 -1.56
N ALA A 47 8.83 -38.48 -2.64
CA ALA A 47 9.70 -37.94 -3.69
C ALA A 47 10.59 -36.80 -3.18
N PHE A 48 10.02 -35.83 -2.44
CA PHE A 48 10.79 -34.74 -1.85
C PHE A 48 11.78 -35.23 -0.80
N SER A 49 11.36 -36.16 0.07
CA SER A 49 12.22 -36.77 1.10
C SER A 49 13.39 -37.55 0.47
N GLY A 50 13.09 -38.34 -0.56
CA GLY A 50 14.09 -39.11 -1.32
C GLY A 50 15.10 -38.21 -1.99
N LEU A 51 14.62 -37.17 -2.68
CA LEU A 51 15.48 -36.16 -3.31
C LEU A 51 16.39 -35.47 -2.29
N ARG A 52 15.86 -35.10 -1.12
CA ARG A 52 16.63 -34.44 -0.06
C ARG A 52 17.71 -35.35 0.51
N ALA A 53 17.37 -36.62 0.77
CA ALA A 53 18.31 -37.61 1.27
C ALA A 53 19.44 -37.89 0.26
N ALA A 54 19.11 -38.00 -1.02
CA ALA A 54 20.09 -38.16 -2.10
C ALA A 54 21.01 -36.94 -2.20
N ALA A 55 20.46 -35.72 -2.14
CA ALA A 55 21.24 -34.49 -2.16
C ALA A 55 22.22 -34.39 -0.99
N ILE A 56 21.80 -34.74 0.23
CA ILE A 56 22.67 -34.76 1.41
C ILE A 56 23.85 -35.74 1.22
N ARG A 57 23.59 -36.97 0.75
CA ARG A 57 24.66 -37.95 0.48
C ARG A 57 25.67 -37.44 -0.56
N VAL A 58 25.18 -36.74 -1.59
CA VAL A 58 26.03 -36.13 -2.62
C VAL A 58 26.91 -35.04 -2.00
N VAL A 59 26.35 -34.17 -1.17
CA VAL A 59 27.10 -33.11 -0.46
C VAL A 59 28.16 -33.71 0.45
N GLU A 60 27.81 -34.71 1.26
CA GLU A 60 28.73 -35.41 2.18
C GLU A 60 29.89 -36.10 1.44
N SER A 61 29.65 -36.56 0.20
CA SER A 61 30.68 -37.18 -0.64
C SER A 61 31.72 -36.18 -1.17
N SER A 62 31.48 -34.87 -1.07
CA SER A 62 32.33 -33.78 -1.58
C SER A 62 32.68 -33.90 -3.08
N HIS A 63 31.85 -34.57 -3.87
CA HIS A 63 32.12 -34.78 -5.29
C HIS A 63 31.61 -33.61 -6.14
N ILE A 64 32.53 -32.93 -6.85
CA ILE A 64 32.26 -31.67 -7.59
C ILE A 64 31.06 -31.79 -8.55
N ASN A 65 31.04 -32.78 -9.43
CA ASN A 65 29.93 -32.93 -10.40
C ASN A 65 28.58 -33.23 -9.72
N GLY A 66 28.61 -33.79 -8.51
CA GLY A 66 27.41 -34.03 -7.72
C GLY A 66 26.92 -32.73 -7.08
N LEU A 67 27.84 -31.93 -6.54
CA LEU A 67 27.54 -30.61 -5.97
C LEU A 67 26.93 -29.67 -7.02
N GLU A 68 27.40 -29.70 -8.26
CA GLU A 68 26.82 -28.93 -9.37
C GLU A 68 25.33 -29.28 -9.57
N LYS A 69 24.99 -30.58 -9.61
CA LYS A 69 23.60 -31.03 -9.71
C LYS A 69 22.75 -30.64 -8.51
N VAL A 70 23.31 -30.73 -7.29
CA VAL A 70 22.61 -30.26 -6.08
C VAL A 70 22.33 -28.76 -6.17
N GLY A 71 23.25 -27.97 -6.72
CA GLY A 71 23.08 -26.55 -6.98
C GLY A 71 21.95 -26.22 -7.96
N GLN A 72 21.59 -27.15 -8.85
CA GLN A 72 20.50 -26.99 -9.83
C GLN A 72 19.11 -27.36 -9.28
N ILE A 73 19.03 -28.00 -8.11
CA ILE A 73 17.75 -28.42 -7.51
C ILE A 73 16.78 -27.23 -7.33
N PRO A 74 17.18 -26.05 -6.82
CA PRO A 74 16.26 -24.93 -6.69
C PRO A 74 15.61 -24.49 -8.01
N ASP A 75 16.37 -24.47 -9.12
CA ASP A 75 15.84 -24.08 -10.43
C ASP A 75 14.91 -25.16 -11.00
N LEU A 76 15.23 -26.43 -10.77
CA LEU A 76 14.34 -27.55 -11.11
C LEU A 76 13.03 -27.48 -10.32
N LEU A 77 13.12 -27.25 -9.00
CA LEU A 77 11.95 -27.11 -8.14
C LEU A 77 11.10 -25.91 -8.55
N LYS A 78 11.72 -24.76 -8.89
CA LYS A 78 11.02 -23.61 -9.47
C LYS A 78 10.30 -23.98 -10.77
N GLY A 79 11.00 -24.66 -11.69
CA GLY A 79 10.41 -25.10 -12.96
C GLY A 79 9.24 -26.06 -12.78
N ILE A 80 9.30 -26.94 -11.78
CA ILE A 80 8.18 -27.83 -11.41
C ILE A 80 7.06 -27.01 -10.78
N ALA A 81 7.36 -26.14 -9.81
CA ALA A 81 6.38 -25.35 -9.08
C ALA A 81 5.51 -24.48 -10.00
N LEU A 82 6.11 -23.90 -11.06
CA LEU A 82 5.42 -23.05 -12.04
C LEU A 82 4.54 -23.82 -13.04
N LYS A 83 4.54 -25.15 -13.03
CA LYS A 83 3.62 -25.95 -13.84
C LYS A 83 2.20 -25.78 -13.31
N ARG A 84 1.24 -25.55 -14.19
CA ARG A 84 -0.18 -25.43 -13.83
C ARG A 84 -0.73 -26.79 -13.40
N ARG A 85 -1.53 -26.77 -12.33
CA ARG A 85 -2.26 -27.91 -11.75
C ARG A 85 -3.68 -27.49 -11.39
N SER A 86 -4.52 -28.46 -10.99
CA SER A 86 -5.73 -28.15 -10.22
C SER A 86 -5.37 -27.46 -8.90
N ARG A 87 -6.31 -26.70 -8.33
CA ARG A 87 -6.10 -25.95 -7.09
C ARG A 87 -5.69 -26.88 -5.94
N GLU A 88 -6.37 -28.01 -5.80
CA GLU A 88 -6.14 -28.99 -4.74
C GLU A 88 -4.75 -29.63 -4.87
N ALA A 89 -4.32 -29.96 -6.09
CA ALA A 89 -2.99 -30.49 -6.34
C ALA A 89 -1.90 -29.46 -6.05
N ASP A 90 -2.14 -28.18 -6.37
CA ASP A 90 -1.19 -27.11 -6.10
C ASP A 90 -1.01 -26.87 -4.60
N GLU A 91 -2.10 -26.86 -3.83
CA GLU A 91 -2.05 -26.75 -2.36
C GLU A 91 -1.23 -27.88 -1.72
N ILE A 92 -1.48 -29.14 -2.11
CA ILE A 92 -0.73 -30.30 -1.61
C ILE A 92 0.74 -30.22 -2.04
N PHE A 93 0.99 -29.81 -3.28
CA PHE A 93 2.36 -29.64 -3.79
C PHE A 93 3.15 -28.63 -2.96
N TRP A 94 2.62 -27.42 -2.77
CA TRP A 94 3.29 -26.38 -2.01
C TRP A 94 3.43 -26.75 -0.53
N GLU A 95 2.45 -27.45 0.03
CA GLU A 95 2.55 -28.01 1.38
C GLU A 95 3.75 -28.95 1.51
N GLN A 96 3.81 -30.00 0.68
CA GLN A 96 4.90 -30.97 0.77
C GLN A 96 6.25 -30.32 0.44
N MET A 97 6.30 -29.46 -0.57
CA MET A 97 7.54 -28.78 -0.96
C MET A 97 8.10 -27.92 0.18
N SER A 98 7.25 -27.10 0.81
CA SER A 98 7.65 -26.21 1.91
C SER A 98 8.10 -26.92 3.19
N GLN A 99 7.78 -28.21 3.36
CA GLN A 99 8.29 -29.02 4.47
C GLN A 99 9.74 -29.49 4.26
N HIS A 100 10.16 -29.64 3.00
CA HIS A 100 11.45 -30.21 2.64
C HIS A 100 12.45 -29.19 2.11
N TYR A 101 11.96 -28.15 1.44
CA TYR A 101 12.76 -27.15 0.74
C TYR A 101 12.34 -25.73 1.11
N GLN A 102 13.31 -24.84 0.93
CA GLN A 102 13.15 -23.41 1.15
C GLN A 102 12.46 -22.77 -0.04
N VAL A 103 11.34 -22.09 0.21
CA VAL A 103 10.62 -21.32 -0.79
C VAL A 103 11.17 -19.90 -0.84
N LYS A 104 11.64 -19.48 -2.01
CA LYS A 104 12.21 -18.14 -2.23
C LYS A 104 11.23 -17.25 -2.97
N SER A 105 11.24 -15.96 -2.66
CA SER A 105 10.39 -14.98 -3.38
C SER A 105 10.78 -14.84 -4.86
N SER A 106 12.05 -15.10 -5.20
CA SER A 106 12.56 -15.09 -6.58
C SER A 106 11.95 -16.17 -7.50
N TRP A 107 11.14 -17.07 -6.96
CA TRP A 107 10.44 -18.08 -7.75
C TRP A 107 9.28 -17.48 -8.54
N ASP A 108 8.79 -16.31 -8.13
CA ASP A 108 7.68 -15.59 -8.77
C ASP A 108 6.43 -16.46 -8.97
N ALA A 109 6.18 -17.37 -8.02
CA ALA A 109 5.02 -18.22 -8.03
C ALA A 109 3.78 -17.45 -7.56
N ASP A 110 2.65 -17.68 -8.21
CA ASP A 110 1.38 -17.08 -7.84
C ASP A 110 0.70 -17.90 -6.73
N PHE A 111 0.75 -17.37 -5.51
CA PHE A 111 0.14 -18.02 -4.35
C PHE A 111 -1.33 -17.63 -4.14
N THR A 112 -1.91 -16.78 -4.98
CA THR A 112 -3.26 -16.21 -4.75
C THR A 112 -4.36 -17.26 -4.67
N ASN A 113 -4.18 -18.42 -5.31
CA ASN A 113 -5.15 -19.51 -5.33
C ASN A 113 -5.03 -20.48 -4.14
N LEU A 114 -4.01 -20.34 -3.29
CA LEU A 114 -3.80 -21.22 -2.13
C LEU A 114 -4.67 -20.81 -0.93
N THR A 115 -4.87 -21.74 0.02
CA THR A 115 -5.49 -21.38 1.31
C THR A 115 -4.70 -20.28 2.05
N PRO A 116 -5.38 -19.38 2.78
CA PRO A 116 -4.71 -18.33 3.56
C PRO A 116 -3.66 -18.89 4.53
N ALA A 117 -3.93 -20.01 5.20
CA ALA A 117 -2.99 -20.66 6.09
C ALA A 117 -1.69 -21.08 5.38
N LEU A 118 -1.79 -21.63 4.17
CA LEU A 118 -0.62 -22.01 3.37
C LEU A 118 0.13 -20.77 2.88
N GLN A 119 -0.59 -19.75 2.39
CA GLN A 119 0.01 -18.46 2.00
C GLN A 119 0.84 -17.86 3.15
N MET A 120 0.30 -17.85 4.38
CA MET A 120 1.00 -17.33 5.56
C MET A 120 2.24 -18.14 5.91
N ARG A 121 2.17 -19.48 5.80
CA ARG A 121 3.33 -20.35 6.03
C ARG A 121 4.45 -20.09 5.03
N LEU A 122 4.10 -19.96 3.74
CA LEU A 122 5.05 -19.68 2.67
C LEU A 122 5.67 -18.29 2.81
N LEU A 123 4.84 -17.26 3.08
CA LEU A 123 5.31 -15.89 3.33
C LEU A 123 6.29 -15.85 4.50
N LYS A 124 5.99 -16.53 5.62
CA LYS A 124 6.88 -16.62 6.77
C LYS A 124 8.24 -17.20 6.37
N GLN A 125 8.26 -18.28 5.60
CA GLN A 125 9.51 -18.90 5.15
C GLN A 125 10.32 -17.94 4.27
N MET A 126 9.69 -17.28 3.30
CA MET A 126 10.38 -16.33 2.41
C MET A 126 10.99 -15.16 3.18
N ILE A 127 10.25 -14.56 4.12
CA ILE A 127 10.74 -13.44 4.92
C ILE A 127 11.92 -13.85 5.81
N GLN A 128 11.87 -15.04 6.42
CA GLN A 128 12.91 -15.51 7.34
C GLN A 128 14.22 -15.91 6.66
N GLN A 129 14.19 -16.16 5.34
CA GLN A 129 15.31 -16.74 4.59
C GLN A 129 15.98 -15.75 3.64
N GLU A 130 15.29 -14.66 3.29
CA GLU A 130 15.82 -13.66 2.37
C GLU A 130 16.73 -12.65 3.08
N PRO A 131 17.82 -12.23 2.43
CA PRO A 131 18.73 -11.22 2.99
C PRO A 131 18.09 -9.84 3.10
N GLU A 132 17.03 -9.58 2.31
CA GLU A 132 16.24 -8.34 2.32
C GLU A 132 14.77 -8.64 2.67
N PRO A 133 14.44 -8.94 3.94
CA PRO A 133 13.08 -9.31 4.36
C PRO A 133 12.02 -8.24 4.02
N ALA A 134 12.39 -6.96 4.08
CA ALA A 134 11.48 -5.85 3.76
C ALA A 134 11.08 -5.82 2.28
N ARG A 135 11.98 -6.22 1.37
CA ARG A 135 11.66 -6.38 -0.07
C ARG A 135 10.60 -7.45 -0.28
N VAL A 136 10.77 -8.61 0.37
CA VAL A 136 9.81 -9.72 0.34
C VAL A 136 8.47 -9.29 0.90
N MET A 137 8.45 -8.59 2.03
CA MET A 137 7.24 -8.02 2.60
C MET A 137 6.52 -7.14 1.57
N ARG A 138 7.21 -6.23 0.90
CA ARG A 138 6.59 -5.40 -0.15
C ARG A 138 6.04 -6.24 -1.29
N ASP A 139 6.84 -7.14 -1.85
CA ASP A 139 6.45 -7.83 -3.07
C ASP A 139 5.33 -8.85 -2.82
N GLU A 140 5.45 -9.64 -1.75
CA GLU A 140 4.53 -10.76 -1.47
C GLU A 140 3.29 -10.32 -0.70
N VAL A 141 3.38 -9.43 0.31
CA VAL A 141 2.18 -8.96 1.02
C VAL A 141 1.25 -8.19 0.07
N ASN A 142 1.82 -7.45 -0.90
CA ASN A 142 1.02 -6.72 -1.87
C ASN A 142 0.24 -7.63 -2.84
N ARG A 143 0.71 -8.86 -3.06
CA ARG A 143 0.07 -9.88 -3.92
C ARG A 143 -1.06 -10.63 -3.23
N LEU A 144 -1.13 -10.62 -1.90
CA LEU A 144 -2.16 -11.36 -1.15
C LEU A 144 -3.58 -10.88 -1.49
N GLY A 145 -4.57 -11.77 -1.45
CA GLY A 145 -5.98 -11.40 -1.51
C GLY A 145 -6.41 -10.55 -0.31
N ASP A 146 -7.57 -9.89 -0.39
CA ASP A 146 -8.06 -9.04 0.70
C ASP A 146 -8.24 -9.83 2.01
N ASP A 147 -8.70 -11.08 1.93
CA ASP A 147 -8.90 -11.97 3.10
C ASP A 147 -7.60 -12.30 3.85
N ALA A 148 -6.46 -12.35 3.15
CA ALA A 148 -5.17 -12.72 3.72
C ALA A 148 -4.25 -11.50 3.99
N PHE A 149 -4.60 -10.32 3.46
CA PHE A 149 -3.72 -9.15 3.46
C PHE A 149 -3.36 -8.68 4.88
N MET A 150 -4.33 -8.54 5.78
CA MET A 150 -4.07 -8.02 7.13
C MET A 150 -3.25 -9.00 7.99
N GLU A 151 -3.51 -10.29 7.85
CA GLU A 151 -2.73 -11.34 8.50
C GLU A 151 -1.30 -11.36 7.98
N GLY A 152 -1.13 -11.30 6.66
CA GLY A 152 0.19 -11.24 6.01
C GLY A 152 0.99 -10.01 6.40
N LEU A 153 0.33 -8.84 6.46
CA LEU A 153 0.94 -7.60 6.94
C LEU A 153 1.40 -7.73 8.40
N THR A 154 0.55 -8.27 9.27
CA THR A 154 0.90 -8.48 10.69
C THR A 154 2.07 -9.45 10.84
N LEU A 155 2.06 -10.56 10.11
CA LEU A 155 3.15 -11.54 10.11
C LEU A 155 4.46 -10.89 9.65
N ALA A 156 4.43 -10.16 8.54
CA ALA A 156 5.60 -9.50 7.99
C ALA A 156 6.17 -8.46 8.97
N LEU A 157 5.32 -7.61 9.56
CA LEU A 157 5.74 -6.66 10.59
C LEU A 157 6.37 -7.38 11.79
N LYS A 158 5.77 -8.45 12.32
CA LYS A 158 6.35 -9.21 13.45
C LYS A 158 7.74 -9.78 13.15
N LEU A 159 8.00 -10.17 11.90
CA LEU A 159 9.27 -10.78 11.50
C LEU A 159 10.35 -9.75 11.20
N ILE A 160 9.98 -8.55 10.74
CA ILE A 160 10.91 -7.49 10.34
C ILE A 160 11.20 -6.52 11.49
N GLU A 161 10.23 -6.29 12.37
CA GLU A 161 10.37 -5.35 13.50
C GLU A 161 11.51 -5.61 14.50
N PRO A 162 12.03 -6.84 14.70
CA PRO A 162 13.17 -7.05 15.60
C PRO A 162 14.51 -6.53 15.06
N THR A 163 14.62 -6.28 13.76
CA THR A 163 15.88 -5.84 13.14
C THR A 163 15.86 -4.32 12.94
N GLU A 164 16.89 -3.66 13.49
CA GLU A 164 17.17 -2.22 13.56
C GLU A 164 16.54 -1.30 12.48
N ILE A 165 16.31 -0.04 12.90
CA ILE A 165 15.62 1.07 12.23
C ILE A 165 16.35 1.51 10.94
N ARG A 166 16.53 0.61 9.98
CA ARG A 166 16.88 0.97 8.62
C ARG A 166 15.56 1.27 7.93
N PHE A 167 15.32 2.55 7.70
CA PHE A 167 14.15 3.01 6.95
C PHE A 167 14.17 2.37 5.57
N ASP A 168 13.33 1.36 5.36
CA ASP A 168 13.21 0.68 4.08
C ASP A 168 12.08 1.33 3.25
N PRO A 169 12.37 1.81 2.03
CA PRO A 169 11.37 2.33 1.10
C PRO A 169 10.17 1.37 0.87
N SER A 170 10.38 0.08 1.04
CA SER A 170 9.38 -0.97 0.92
C SER A 170 8.19 -0.79 1.88
N PHE A 171 8.39 -0.15 3.04
CA PHE A 171 7.31 0.08 4.01
C PHE A 171 6.23 1.03 3.51
N TYR A 172 6.59 2.09 2.75
CA TYR A 172 5.58 3.02 2.26
C TYR A 172 4.77 2.43 1.10
N GLU A 173 5.34 1.51 0.31
CA GLU A 173 4.61 0.80 -0.74
C GLU A 173 3.52 -0.11 -0.15
N VAL A 174 3.82 -0.77 0.97
CA VAL A 174 2.82 -1.56 1.70
C VAL A 174 1.73 -0.67 2.29
N LEU A 175 2.07 0.52 2.79
CA LEU A 175 1.08 1.52 3.21
C LEU A 175 0.22 2.01 2.04
N PHE A 176 0.80 2.23 0.86
CA PHE A 176 0.01 2.58 -0.33
C PHE A 176 -0.97 1.46 -0.69
N THR A 177 -0.57 0.20 -0.56
CA THR A 177 -1.49 -0.93 -0.75
C THR A 177 -2.59 -0.98 0.29
N LEU A 178 -2.26 -0.83 1.58
CA LEU A 178 -3.26 -0.72 2.65
C LEU A 178 -4.26 0.40 2.31
N LYS A 179 -3.75 1.60 2.02
CA LYS A 179 -4.55 2.77 1.62
C LYS A 179 -5.48 2.49 0.44
N ARG A 180 -5.02 1.79 -0.61
CA ARG A 180 -5.85 1.39 -1.76
C ARG A 180 -6.94 0.38 -1.40
N ARG A 181 -6.68 -0.49 -0.42
CA ARG A 181 -7.61 -1.52 0.05
C ARG A 181 -8.61 -1.01 1.08
N LEU A 182 -8.35 0.10 1.75
CA LEU A 182 -9.28 0.76 2.68
C LEU A 182 -10.49 1.35 1.95
N LYS A 183 -11.35 0.47 1.44
CA LYS A 183 -12.67 0.73 0.87
C LYS A 183 -13.73 0.47 1.96
N PRO A 184 -14.95 1.00 1.82
CA PRO A 184 -15.98 0.91 2.87
C PRO A 184 -16.26 -0.51 3.40
N HIS A 185 -16.17 -1.54 2.57
CA HIS A 185 -16.38 -2.95 2.99
C HIS A 185 -15.18 -3.56 3.74
N PHE A 186 -13.96 -3.08 3.47
CA PHE A 186 -12.74 -3.62 4.07
C PHE A 186 -12.33 -2.89 5.36
N MET A 187 -12.69 -1.60 5.48
CA MET A 187 -12.29 -0.75 6.62
C MET A 187 -12.64 -1.33 8.00
N PRO A 188 -13.86 -1.85 8.27
CA PRO A 188 -14.20 -2.35 9.61
C PRO A 188 -13.28 -3.49 10.06
N GLY A 189 -13.08 -4.50 9.20
CA GLY A 189 -12.19 -5.63 9.49
C GLY A 189 -10.74 -5.19 9.67
N ALA A 190 -10.26 -4.23 8.87
CA ALA A 190 -8.92 -3.67 9.04
C ALA A 190 -8.75 -2.95 10.39
N VAL A 191 -9.76 -2.19 10.85
CA VAL A 191 -9.73 -1.52 12.16
C VAL A 191 -9.72 -2.54 13.29
N GLU A 192 -10.60 -3.54 13.26
CA GLU A 192 -10.66 -4.60 14.26
C GLU A 192 -9.32 -5.37 14.34
N HIS A 193 -8.74 -5.69 13.19
CA HIS A 193 -7.46 -6.40 13.11
C HIS A 193 -6.30 -5.59 13.68
N ILE A 194 -6.22 -4.30 13.36
CA ILE A 194 -5.20 -3.40 13.92
C ILE A 194 -5.40 -3.23 15.43
N ALA A 195 -6.65 -3.14 15.90
CA ALA A 195 -6.95 -3.06 17.33
C ALA A 195 -6.52 -4.32 18.08
N ALA A 196 -6.72 -5.51 17.51
CA ALA A 196 -6.24 -6.77 18.06
C ALA A 196 -4.71 -6.85 18.14
N HIS A 197 -4.00 -6.08 17.31
CA HIS A 197 -2.53 -6.05 17.22
C HIS A 197 -1.94 -4.67 17.52
N LYS A 198 -2.60 -3.89 18.38
CA LYS A 198 -2.33 -2.45 18.53
C LYS A 198 -0.85 -2.11 18.81
N ASP A 199 -0.15 -2.88 19.63
CA ASP A 199 1.21 -2.54 20.06
C ASP A 199 2.19 -2.62 18.88
N LEU A 200 2.01 -3.62 18.01
CA LEU A 200 2.77 -3.79 16.77
C LEU A 200 2.52 -2.61 15.83
N TYR A 201 1.26 -2.33 15.50
CA TYR A 201 0.90 -1.28 14.55
C TYR A 201 1.22 0.13 15.06
N LEU A 202 1.01 0.42 16.35
CA LEU A 202 1.39 1.70 16.93
C LEU A 202 2.91 1.88 16.94
N GLY A 203 3.68 0.82 17.20
CA GLY A 203 5.14 0.83 17.07
C GLY A 203 5.58 1.12 15.62
N PHE A 204 4.99 0.42 14.66
CA PHE A 204 5.21 0.65 13.23
C PHE A 204 4.90 2.10 12.82
N PHE A 205 3.70 2.59 13.13
CA PHE A 205 3.27 3.95 12.82
C PHE A 205 4.13 5.02 13.51
N SER A 206 4.50 4.81 14.77
CA SER A 206 5.37 5.74 15.50
C SER A 206 6.73 5.92 14.81
N ARG A 207 7.33 4.83 14.32
CA ARG A 207 8.58 4.88 13.55
C ARG A 207 8.42 5.66 12.25
N LEU A 208 7.37 5.38 11.49
CA LEU A 208 7.10 6.10 10.24
C LEU A 208 6.86 7.60 10.46
N LEU A 209 6.14 7.97 11.52
CA LEU A 209 5.91 9.36 11.90
C LEU A 209 7.21 10.09 12.21
N LYS A 210 8.15 9.47 12.94
CA LYS A 210 9.46 10.06 13.21
C LYS A 210 10.15 10.42 11.90
N VAL A 211 10.12 9.54 10.91
CA VAL A 211 10.74 9.83 9.61
C VAL A 211 9.96 10.89 8.84
N ALA A 212 8.63 10.83 8.80
CA ALA A 212 7.82 11.74 7.99
C ALA A 212 7.78 13.19 8.49
N THR A 213 8.00 13.41 9.79
CA THR A 213 7.97 14.74 10.39
C THR A 213 9.33 15.44 10.37
N LEU A 214 10.41 14.74 9.98
CA LEU A 214 11.78 15.26 9.88
C LEU A 214 11.96 16.55 9.09
N PRO A 215 11.33 16.73 7.91
CA PRO A 215 11.54 17.94 7.11
C PRO A 215 11.12 19.25 7.79
N HIS A 216 10.30 19.19 8.85
CA HIS A 216 9.81 20.38 9.56
C HIS A 216 10.70 20.83 10.71
N ILE A 217 11.66 20.00 11.15
CA ILE A 217 12.48 20.23 12.34
C ILE A 217 13.71 21.11 12.02
N ILE A 218 14.22 21.07 10.78
CA ILE A 218 15.42 21.82 10.38
C ILE A 218 15.00 22.93 9.42
N LYS A 219 14.64 24.08 9.98
CA LYS A 219 14.49 25.32 9.20
C LYS A 219 15.86 25.99 9.08
N PRO A 220 16.32 26.34 7.85
CA PRO A 220 17.56 27.09 7.67
C PRO A 220 17.50 28.39 8.49
N LYS A 221 18.58 28.77 9.18
CA LYS A 221 18.76 30.17 9.54
C LYS A 221 19.29 30.89 8.31
N LEU A 222 18.87 32.14 8.14
CA LEU A 222 19.33 32.97 7.03
C LEU A 222 20.85 33.21 7.20
N GLY A 223 21.67 32.69 6.28
CA GLY A 223 23.13 32.86 6.29
C GLY A 223 23.97 31.61 6.54
N ASP A 224 23.36 30.46 6.81
CA ASP A 224 24.09 29.19 6.97
C ASP A 224 24.62 28.68 5.62
N ASP A 225 25.81 28.04 5.62
CA ASP A 225 26.29 27.31 4.45
C ASP A 225 25.33 26.15 4.15
N MET A 226 24.80 26.13 2.92
CA MET A 226 23.87 25.12 2.46
C MET A 226 24.44 23.70 2.57
N ALA A 227 25.75 23.52 2.38
CA ALA A 227 26.40 22.21 2.50
C ALA A 227 26.43 21.73 3.97
N GLU A 228 26.79 22.63 4.89
CA GLU A 228 26.80 22.35 6.33
C GLU A 228 25.39 22.04 6.85
N MET A 229 24.39 22.76 6.36
CA MET A 229 22.99 22.51 6.69
C MET A 229 22.48 21.16 6.17
N VAL A 230 22.84 20.78 4.94
CA VAL A 230 22.48 19.48 4.37
C VAL A 230 23.14 18.36 5.19
N ASN A 231 24.40 18.50 5.57
CA ASN A 231 25.11 17.52 6.38
C ASN A 231 24.57 17.45 7.82
N ALA A 232 24.23 18.58 8.44
CA ALA A 232 23.57 18.61 9.75
C ALA A 232 22.20 17.91 9.70
N ARG A 233 21.46 18.10 8.59
CA ARG A 233 20.20 17.39 8.35
C ARG A 233 20.40 15.89 8.17
N LYS A 234 21.38 15.47 7.37
CA LYS A 234 21.74 14.06 7.21
C LYS A 234 22.12 13.43 8.55
N ALA A 235 22.97 14.10 9.34
CA ALA A 235 23.41 13.62 10.65
C ALA A 235 22.25 13.44 11.63
N TYR A 236 21.32 14.40 11.67
CA TYR A 236 20.13 14.31 12.52
C TYR A 236 19.19 13.17 12.08
N ILE A 237 19.03 12.96 10.78
CA ILE A 237 18.21 11.86 10.25
C ILE A 237 18.86 10.51 10.60
N LEU A 238 20.18 10.39 10.45
CA LEU A 238 20.94 9.19 10.80
C LEU A 238 20.85 8.89 12.31
N ASP A 239 20.98 9.89 13.18
CA ASP A 239 20.78 9.75 14.63
C ASP A 239 19.39 9.19 14.98
N LEU A 240 18.34 9.71 14.32
CA LEU A 240 16.98 9.20 14.50
C LEU A 240 16.74 7.80 13.94
N MET A 241 17.55 7.39 12.97
CA MET A 241 17.61 6.01 12.46
C MET A 241 18.46 5.10 13.35
N GLY A 242 19.04 5.63 14.43
CA GLY A 242 19.81 4.87 15.41
C GLY A 242 21.30 4.74 15.10
N TYR A 243 21.81 5.46 14.10
CA TYR A 243 23.26 5.52 13.85
C TYR A 243 23.93 6.34 14.94
N SER A 244 25.04 5.83 15.48
CA SER A 244 25.87 6.62 16.38
C SER A 244 26.42 7.85 15.66
N LYS A 245 26.79 8.88 16.42
CA LYS A 245 27.39 10.10 15.85
C LYS A 245 28.62 9.81 14.99
N ALA A 246 29.44 8.82 15.36
CA ALA A 246 30.62 8.44 14.60
C ALA A 246 30.24 7.80 13.25
N GLU A 247 29.31 6.84 13.26
CA GLU A 247 28.81 6.22 12.02
C GLU A 247 28.12 7.22 11.10
N ALA A 248 27.37 8.17 11.67
CA ALA A 248 26.72 9.22 10.89
C ALA A 248 27.73 10.13 10.19
N ILE A 249 28.84 10.48 10.85
CA ILE A 249 29.93 11.26 10.25
C ILE A 249 30.60 10.46 9.14
N ASP A 250 30.98 9.20 9.40
CA ASP A 250 31.62 8.33 8.41
C ASP A 250 30.76 8.18 7.15
N LEU A 251 29.45 7.99 7.30
CA LEU A 251 28.49 7.87 6.19
C LEU A 251 28.36 9.17 5.38
N ILE A 252 28.39 10.33 6.06
CA ILE A 252 28.31 11.62 5.38
C ILE A 252 29.60 11.89 4.60
N GLU A 253 30.75 11.62 5.20
CA GLU A 253 32.07 11.82 4.57
C GLU A 253 32.33 10.84 3.42
N SER A 254 31.82 9.61 3.51
CA SER A 254 31.90 8.61 2.43
C SER A 254 30.93 8.86 1.27
N GLY A 255 29.96 9.77 1.46
CA GLY A 255 28.84 9.98 0.53
C GLY A 255 27.73 8.92 0.61
N SER A 256 27.90 7.85 1.40
CA SER A 256 26.91 6.78 1.57
C SER A 256 25.63 7.24 2.30
N ALA A 257 25.69 8.37 3.01
CA ALA A 257 24.52 8.97 3.63
C ALA A 257 23.44 9.34 2.60
N ASP A 258 23.79 9.62 1.33
CA ASP A 258 22.79 9.93 0.30
C ASP A 258 21.93 8.71 -0.10
N ASP A 259 22.46 7.50 0.07
CA ASP A 259 21.73 6.26 -0.18
C ASP A 259 20.81 5.87 0.99
N ILE A 260 21.11 6.38 2.20
CA ILE A 260 20.41 6.03 3.45
C ILE A 260 19.38 7.09 3.82
N VAL A 261 19.73 8.37 3.66
CA VAL A 261 18.90 9.50 4.05
C VAL A 261 17.82 9.72 2.98
N PRO A 262 16.52 9.67 3.32
CA PRO A 262 15.47 9.84 2.33
C PRO A 262 15.58 11.19 1.61
N SER A 263 15.46 11.17 0.28
CA SER A 263 15.34 12.41 -0.50
C SER A 263 14.07 13.20 -0.12
N PRO A 264 13.99 14.52 -0.41
CA PRO A 264 12.75 15.28 -0.25
C PRO A 264 11.54 14.63 -0.93
N ALA A 265 11.74 14.01 -2.10
CA ALA A 265 10.69 13.28 -2.80
C ALA A 265 10.25 12.03 -2.02
N SER A 266 11.19 11.30 -1.40
CA SER A 266 10.91 10.15 -0.55
C SER A 266 10.12 10.55 0.70
N PHE A 267 10.46 11.68 1.34
CA PHE A 267 9.68 12.23 2.45
C PHE A 267 8.24 12.56 2.02
N GLN A 268 8.06 13.20 0.87
CA GLN A 268 6.72 13.51 0.36
C GLN A 268 5.94 12.23 0.03
N ARG A 269 6.57 11.22 -0.57
CA ARG A 269 5.93 9.92 -0.85
C ARG A 269 5.47 9.25 0.44
N MET A 270 6.32 9.20 1.46
CA MET A 270 5.96 8.64 2.75
C MET A 270 4.83 9.43 3.41
N ARG A 271 4.88 10.77 3.36
CA ARG A 271 3.78 11.61 3.86
C ARG A 271 2.46 11.25 3.16
N ASN A 272 2.49 11.11 1.84
CA ASN A 272 1.33 10.71 1.04
C ASN A 272 0.85 9.29 1.37
N ALA A 273 1.76 8.37 1.69
CA ALA A 273 1.44 7.00 2.10
C ALA A 273 0.73 6.97 3.47
N MET A 274 1.14 7.85 4.39
CA MET A 274 0.52 7.99 5.71
C MET A 274 -0.77 8.82 5.71
N SER A 275 -1.08 9.58 4.66
CA SER A 275 -2.38 10.20 4.47
C SER A 275 -3.45 9.12 4.19
N LEU A 276 -3.84 8.39 5.22
CA LEU A 276 -4.89 7.37 5.17
C LEU A 276 -6.29 8.03 5.11
N PRO A 277 -7.34 7.32 4.66
CA PRO A 277 -8.70 7.86 4.62
C PRO A 277 -9.16 8.37 5.99
N ALA A 278 -9.80 9.53 6.02
CA ALA A 278 -10.18 10.19 7.27
C ALA A 278 -11.22 9.38 8.06
N GLU A 279 -12.14 8.69 7.38
CA GLU A 279 -13.13 7.83 8.04
C GLU A 279 -12.44 6.66 8.75
N PHE A 280 -11.46 6.04 8.08
CA PHE A 280 -10.65 4.97 8.66
C PHE A 280 -9.88 5.47 9.88
N LEU A 281 -9.22 6.63 9.80
CA LEU A 281 -8.47 7.21 10.91
C LEU A 281 -9.38 7.53 12.11
N ALA A 282 -10.58 8.05 11.87
CA ALA A 282 -11.56 8.32 12.92
C ALA A 282 -12.05 7.02 13.60
N LEU A 283 -12.37 5.98 12.82
CA LEU A 283 -12.76 4.66 13.34
C LEU A 283 -11.61 4.01 14.12
N LEU A 284 -10.39 4.10 13.58
CA LEU A 284 -9.21 3.56 14.23
C LEU A 284 -8.91 4.28 15.55
N TYR A 285 -9.06 5.60 15.60
CA TYR A 285 -8.89 6.38 16.84
C TYR A 285 -9.97 6.06 17.87
N GLN A 286 -11.21 5.83 17.44
CA GLN A 286 -12.29 5.38 18.32
C GLN A 286 -11.98 4.01 18.94
N ALA A 287 -11.42 3.08 18.14
CA ALA A 287 -11.03 1.76 18.62
C ALA A 287 -9.75 1.79 19.48
N ILE A 288 -8.80 2.66 19.14
CA ILE A 288 -7.49 2.78 19.77
C ILE A 288 -7.15 4.26 20.00
N PRO A 289 -7.61 4.87 21.10
CA PRO A 289 -7.29 6.26 21.40
C PRO A 289 -5.79 6.43 21.65
N SER A 290 -5.04 6.92 20.66
CA SER A 290 -3.58 7.04 20.70
C SER A 290 -3.10 8.33 20.04
N LYS A 291 -2.10 8.96 20.66
CA LYS A 291 -1.43 10.14 20.09
C LYS A 291 -0.84 9.85 18.71
N VAL A 292 -0.32 8.64 18.49
CA VAL A 292 0.26 8.23 17.19
C VAL A 292 -0.79 8.32 16.08
N ILE A 293 -2.02 7.88 16.33
CA ILE A 293 -3.10 7.97 15.33
C ILE A 293 -3.51 9.43 15.10
N MET A 294 -3.57 10.26 16.15
CA MET A 294 -3.82 11.69 16.00
C MET A 294 -2.72 12.38 15.17
N ASP A 295 -1.45 12.04 15.41
CA ASP A 295 -0.32 12.61 14.67
C ASP A 295 -0.37 12.22 13.18
N ILE A 296 -0.81 10.99 12.85
CA ILE A 296 -1.07 10.59 11.46
C ILE A 296 -2.21 11.41 10.85
N ALA A 297 -3.31 11.59 11.59
CA ALA A 297 -4.44 12.38 11.12
C ALA A 297 -4.06 13.86 10.89
N GLU A 298 -3.22 14.43 11.75
CA GLU A 298 -2.67 15.79 11.59
C GLU A 298 -1.86 15.93 10.29
N ILE A 299 -1.11 14.88 9.90
CA ILE A 299 -0.42 14.83 8.61
C ILE A 299 -1.40 14.78 7.44
N ALA A 300 -2.46 13.97 7.58
CA ALA A 300 -3.49 13.74 6.57
C ALA A 300 -4.37 14.99 6.33
N ILE A 301 -4.50 15.91 7.29
CA ILE A 301 -5.26 17.16 7.13
C ILE A 301 -4.78 18.01 5.94
N ASP A 302 -3.49 17.98 5.60
CA ASP A 302 -2.97 18.74 4.46
C ASP A 302 -3.28 18.09 3.09
N ASP A 303 -3.63 16.81 3.07
CA ASP A 303 -4.02 16.06 1.88
C ASP A 303 -5.15 15.06 2.21
N PRO A 304 -6.35 15.59 2.52
CA PRO A 304 -7.42 14.80 3.10
C PRO A 304 -8.05 13.85 2.07
N ILE A 305 -8.31 12.61 2.49
CA ILE A 305 -8.86 11.55 1.63
C ILE A 305 -10.12 10.99 2.27
N GLY A 306 -11.09 10.63 1.41
CA GLY A 306 -12.40 10.18 1.83
C GLY A 306 -13.49 11.22 1.59
N ARG A 307 -14.70 10.86 1.98
CA ARG A 307 -15.91 11.67 2.01
C ARG A 307 -15.93 12.49 3.29
N MET A 308 -16.28 13.77 3.19
CA MET A 308 -16.39 14.67 4.36
C MET A 308 -15.19 14.58 5.34
N PRO A 309 -13.93 14.55 4.85
CA PRO A 309 -12.80 14.15 5.70
C PRO A 309 -12.55 15.07 6.90
N TYR A 310 -12.82 16.38 6.74
CA TYR A 310 -12.68 17.34 7.83
C TYR A 310 -13.67 17.09 8.97
N VAL A 311 -14.88 16.61 8.70
CA VAL A 311 -15.84 16.22 9.76
C VAL A 311 -15.29 15.05 10.58
N HIS A 312 -14.61 14.10 9.93
CA HIS A 312 -13.97 12.99 10.62
C HIS A 312 -12.78 13.46 11.47
N PHE A 313 -11.97 14.38 10.97
CA PHE A 313 -10.87 14.97 11.75
C PHE A 313 -11.38 15.81 12.94
N GLU A 314 -12.47 16.57 12.77
CA GLU A 314 -13.10 17.31 13.87
C GLU A 314 -13.61 16.38 14.97
N ARG A 315 -14.19 15.23 14.62
CA ARG A 315 -14.61 14.20 15.59
C ARG A 315 -13.43 13.62 16.38
N MET A 316 -12.22 13.66 15.82
CA MET A 316 -10.98 13.29 16.53
C MET A 316 -10.42 14.45 17.38
N GLY A 317 -11.04 15.62 17.37
CA GLY A 317 -10.58 16.82 18.06
C GLY A 317 -9.62 17.70 17.24
N LEU A 318 -9.42 17.41 15.95
CA LEU A 318 -8.54 18.18 15.06
C LEU A 318 -9.30 19.25 14.28
N ALA A 319 -10.07 20.07 15.00
CA ALA A 319 -10.78 21.20 14.41
C ALA A 319 -9.84 22.35 14.07
N ARG A 320 -10.12 23.04 12.95
CA ARG A 320 -9.39 24.24 12.52
C ARG A 320 -10.28 25.46 12.59
N SER A 321 -9.68 26.63 12.75
CA SER A 321 -10.45 27.86 12.80
C SER A 321 -11.02 28.23 11.42
N SER A 322 -12.08 29.05 11.41
CA SER A 322 -12.66 29.57 10.16
C SER A 322 -11.62 30.34 9.34
N GLU A 323 -10.71 31.08 9.97
CA GLU A 323 -9.62 31.80 9.29
C GLU A 323 -8.65 30.83 8.61
N TRP A 324 -8.32 29.71 9.25
CA TRP A 324 -7.49 28.67 8.65
C TRP A 324 -8.16 28.09 7.41
N HIS A 325 -9.47 27.81 7.48
CA HIS A 325 -10.22 27.29 6.33
C HIS A 325 -10.25 28.29 5.18
N MET A 326 -10.54 29.57 5.45
CA MET A 326 -10.50 30.62 4.43
C MET A 326 -9.12 30.73 3.78
N HIS A 327 -8.07 30.78 4.61
CA HIS A 327 -6.69 30.84 4.13
C HIS A 327 -6.29 29.62 3.29
N LYS A 328 -6.72 28.42 3.69
CA LYS A 328 -6.45 27.19 2.93
C LYS A 328 -7.22 27.15 1.62
N GLN A 329 -8.48 27.59 1.59
CA GLN A 329 -9.25 27.72 0.34
C GLN A 329 -8.55 28.68 -0.64
N GLU A 330 -7.98 29.78 -0.13
CA GLU A 330 -7.24 30.79 -0.92
C GLU A 330 -5.86 30.34 -1.41
N LYS A 331 -5.27 29.30 -0.82
CA LYS A 331 -3.91 28.83 -1.20
C LYS A 331 -3.91 27.48 -1.92
N SER A 332 -4.93 26.66 -1.71
CA SER A 332 -4.96 25.28 -2.19
C SER A 332 -5.21 25.16 -3.69
N GLY A 333 -4.63 24.14 -4.32
CA GLY A 333 -5.03 23.73 -5.67
C GLY A 333 -6.48 23.26 -5.70
N LEU A 334 -7.09 23.27 -6.89
CA LEU A 334 -8.52 23.09 -7.07
C LEU A 334 -9.10 21.81 -6.45
N GLY A 335 -8.40 20.68 -6.61
CA GLY A 335 -8.75 19.39 -5.99
C GLY A 335 -8.97 19.48 -4.48
N LYS A 336 -8.05 20.14 -3.79
CA LYS A 336 -8.08 20.33 -2.34
C LYS A 336 -9.15 21.35 -1.92
N SER A 337 -9.38 22.36 -2.75
CA SER A 337 -10.41 23.37 -2.49
C SER A 337 -11.82 22.77 -2.49
N ILE A 338 -12.10 21.78 -3.34
CA ILE A 338 -13.43 21.12 -3.36
C ILE A 338 -13.74 20.39 -2.06
N VAL A 339 -12.75 19.75 -1.44
CA VAL A 339 -12.92 19.12 -0.11
C VAL A 339 -13.21 20.17 0.97
N LEU A 340 -12.56 21.32 0.88
CA LEU A 340 -12.80 22.44 1.80
C LEU A 340 -14.17 23.09 1.57
N PHE A 341 -14.65 23.14 0.33
CA PHE A 341 -15.99 23.62 -0.01
C PHE A 341 -17.08 22.67 0.47
N GLU A 342 -16.87 21.36 0.26
CA GLU A 342 -17.71 20.29 0.82
C GLU A 342 -17.86 20.51 2.34
N HIS A 343 -16.75 20.70 3.07
CA HIS A 343 -16.80 21.01 4.49
C HIS A 343 -17.54 22.32 4.82
N ALA A 344 -17.23 23.41 4.12
CA ALA A 344 -17.83 24.71 4.38
C ALA A 344 -19.35 24.73 4.13
N ILE A 345 -19.84 23.99 3.13
CA ILE A 345 -21.28 23.85 2.86
C ILE A 345 -22.01 23.28 4.07
N HIS A 346 -21.43 22.24 4.68
CA HIS A 346 -22.08 21.49 5.77
C HIS A 346 -21.76 22.03 7.17
N THR A 347 -20.85 23.00 7.31
CA THR A 347 -20.37 23.48 8.61
C THR A 347 -20.80 24.93 8.88
N PRO A 348 -21.61 25.18 9.93
CA PRO A 348 -21.99 26.53 10.33
C PRO A 348 -20.76 27.40 10.65
N GLY A 349 -20.78 28.67 10.24
CA GLY A 349 -19.72 29.63 10.56
C GLY A 349 -18.42 29.49 9.76
N ILE A 350 -18.33 28.51 8.84
CA ILE A 350 -17.25 28.42 7.85
C ILE A 350 -17.78 28.90 6.50
N GLU A 351 -17.18 29.96 5.95
CA GLU A 351 -17.61 30.55 4.68
C GLU A 351 -16.87 29.94 3.48
N MET A 352 -17.48 30.04 2.29
CA MET A 352 -16.89 29.62 1.03
C MET A 352 -16.19 30.78 0.31
N CYS A 353 -14.94 30.57 -0.07
CA CYS A 353 -14.16 31.50 -0.89
C CYS A 353 -14.31 31.17 -2.39
N VAL A 354 -15.38 31.67 -2.99
CA VAL A 354 -15.83 31.33 -4.36
C VAL A 354 -15.06 32.11 -5.44
N SER A 355 -14.39 33.21 -5.07
CA SER A 355 -13.63 34.05 -6.00
C SER A 355 -12.58 33.26 -6.78
N ARG A 356 -11.96 32.24 -6.18
CA ARG A 356 -11.03 31.34 -6.89
C ARG A 356 -11.71 30.45 -7.93
N ILE A 357 -12.93 30.01 -7.66
CA ILE A 357 -13.70 29.11 -8.53
C ILE A 357 -14.06 29.85 -9.83
N ALA A 358 -14.45 31.12 -9.75
CA ALA A 358 -14.85 31.93 -10.92
C ALA A 358 -13.69 32.35 -11.86
N HIS A 359 -12.44 32.34 -11.37
CA HIS A 359 -11.28 32.88 -12.07
C HIS A 359 -10.32 31.81 -12.62
N GLN A 360 -10.26 30.63 -12.01
CA GLN A 360 -9.49 29.51 -12.55
C GLN A 360 -10.30 28.81 -13.65
N PRO A 361 -9.70 28.41 -14.79
CA PRO A 361 -10.35 27.44 -15.66
C PRO A 361 -10.57 26.19 -14.82
N LEU A 362 -11.78 26.05 -14.27
CA LEU A 362 -12.07 25.10 -13.19
C LEU A 362 -11.76 23.66 -13.58
N LEU A 363 -11.64 23.35 -14.86
CA LEU A 363 -11.86 22.00 -15.34
C LEU A 363 -10.96 21.76 -16.54
N SER A 364 -9.65 21.79 -16.30
CA SER A 364 -8.73 21.10 -17.18
C SER A 364 -8.96 19.60 -16.99
N ASP A 365 -9.83 18.99 -17.80
CA ASP A 365 -9.93 17.56 -18.11
C ASP A 365 -9.56 16.52 -17.01
N GLU A 366 -9.84 16.77 -15.72
CA GLU A 366 -9.72 15.78 -14.65
C GLU A 366 -11.10 15.19 -14.35
N PRO A 367 -11.50 14.06 -15.00
CA PRO A 367 -12.82 13.47 -14.87
C PRO A 367 -13.28 13.28 -13.41
N GLY A 368 -12.37 12.81 -12.54
CA GLY A 368 -12.71 12.53 -11.14
C GLY A 368 -13.03 13.78 -10.31
N LEU A 369 -12.56 14.96 -10.72
CA LEU A 369 -12.84 16.20 -9.99
C LEU A 369 -14.27 16.68 -10.21
N LEU A 370 -14.72 16.54 -11.45
CA LEU A 370 -16.07 16.88 -11.88
C LEU A 370 -17.14 16.02 -11.20
N GLU A 371 -16.92 14.71 -11.20
CA GLU A 371 -17.78 13.76 -10.50
C GLU A 371 -17.86 14.05 -8.99
N ARG A 372 -16.74 14.49 -8.40
CA ARG A 372 -16.74 14.89 -6.98
C ARG A 372 -17.57 16.15 -6.74
N VAL A 373 -17.46 17.16 -7.60
CA VAL A 373 -18.27 18.39 -7.48
C VAL A 373 -19.76 18.09 -7.65
N GLU A 374 -20.09 17.25 -8.63
CA GLU A 374 -21.46 16.75 -8.82
C GLU A 374 -21.97 16.08 -7.54
N SER A 375 -21.18 15.15 -6.97
CA SER A 375 -21.53 14.46 -5.74
C SER A 375 -21.74 15.41 -4.56
N VAL A 376 -20.89 16.44 -4.40
CA VAL A 376 -21.07 17.47 -3.36
C VAL A 376 -22.40 18.20 -3.56
N LEU A 377 -22.69 18.67 -4.78
CA LEU A 377 -23.93 19.38 -5.10
C LEU A 377 -25.17 18.50 -4.99
N ALA A 378 -25.08 17.21 -5.35
CA ALA A 378 -26.16 16.24 -5.22
C ALA A 378 -26.52 15.98 -3.75
N ASN A 379 -25.57 16.12 -2.82
CA ASN A 379 -25.75 15.82 -1.40
C ASN A 379 -26.01 17.05 -0.50
N VAL A 380 -26.15 18.26 -1.06
CA VAL A 380 -26.43 19.46 -0.26
C VAL A 380 -27.81 19.38 0.39
N PRO A 381 -27.96 19.60 1.71
CA PRO A 381 -29.26 19.69 2.36
C PRO A 381 -30.01 20.94 1.86
N THR A 382 -31.02 20.74 1.00
CA THR A 382 -31.80 21.87 0.45
C THR A 382 -32.88 22.40 1.40
N SER A 383 -33.13 21.69 2.50
CA SER A 383 -33.95 22.14 3.61
C SER A 383 -33.26 23.20 4.48
N ASP A 384 -31.93 23.26 4.47
CA ASP A 384 -31.14 24.24 5.21
C ASP A 384 -30.80 25.43 4.29
N PRO A 385 -31.29 26.66 4.58
CA PRO A 385 -31.04 27.83 3.75
C PRO A 385 -29.55 28.21 3.62
N GLU A 386 -28.74 27.98 4.66
CA GLU A 386 -27.31 28.31 4.64
C GLU A 386 -26.54 27.31 3.77
N CYS A 387 -26.81 26.01 3.94
CA CYS A 387 -26.26 24.96 3.08
C CYS A 387 -26.64 25.20 1.61
N LEU A 388 -27.91 25.48 1.33
CA LEU A 388 -28.40 25.78 -0.01
C LEU A 388 -27.74 27.03 -0.59
N ARG A 389 -27.56 28.10 0.20
CA ARG A 389 -26.86 29.32 -0.25
C ARG A 389 -25.41 29.01 -0.64
N LYS A 390 -24.68 28.28 0.20
CA LYS A 390 -23.27 27.91 -0.06
C LYS A 390 -23.15 26.97 -1.26
N GLY A 391 -24.02 25.96 -1.38
CA GLY A 391 -24.10 25.10 -2.56
C GLY A 391 -24.44 25.88 -3.84
N GLN A 392 -25.34 26.86 -3.76
CA GLN A 392 -25.68 27.72 -4.89
C GLN A 392 -24.48 28.54 -5.36
N LEU A 393 -23.61 29.00 -4.45
CA LEU A 393 -22.39 29.71 -4.83
C LEU A 393 -21.44 28.84 -5.66
N LEU A 394 -21.28 27.57 -5.28
CA LEU A 394 -20.48 26.61 -6.05
C LEU A 394 -21.10 26.36 -7.44
N PHE A 395 -22.41 26.14 -7.49
CA PHE A 395 -23.12 25.95 -8.76
C PHE A 395 -23.05 27.18 -9.67
N ASP A 396 -23.28 28.38 -9.13
CA ASP A 396 -23.20 29.64 -9.87
C ASP A 396 -21.82 29.83 -10.52
N ALA A 397 -20.75 29.46 -9.81
CA ALA A 397 -19.38 29.55 -10.32
C ALA A 397 -19.05 28.50 -11.40
N LEU A 398 -19.66 27.31 -11.37
CA LEU A 398 -19.56 26.32 -12.45
C LEU A 398 -20.24 26.83 -13.73
N VAL A 399 -21.45 27.38 -13.59
CA VAL A 399 -22.19 27.95 -14.71
C VAL A 399 -21.46 29.15 -15.31
N GLU A 400 -20.85 30.00 -14.48
CA GLU A 400 -20.03 31.11 -14.95
C GLU A 400 -18.82 30.64 -15.78
N ASN A 401 -18.13 29.58 -15.34
CA ASN A 401 -17.04 28.98 -16.11
C ASN A 401 -17.52 28.38 -17.43
N MET A 402 -18.71 27.75 -17.42
CA MET A 402 -19.31 27.21 -18.62
C MET A 402 -19.60 28.32 -19.65
N ASN A 403 -20.17 29.44 -19.20
CA ASN A 403 -20.53 30.58 -20.05
C ASN A 403 -19.32 31.37 -20.57
N LYS A 404 -18.20 31.39 -19.84
CA LYS A 404 -16.95 32.06 -20.24
C LYS A 404 -16.15 31.32 -21.32
N GLY A 405 -16.72 30.29 -21.95
CA GLY A 405 -16.04 29.48 -22.97
C GLY A 405 -14.95 28.57 -22.40
N LYS A 406 -14.91 28.38 -21.08
CA LYS A 406 -14.01 27.45 -20.38
C LYS A 406 -14.69 26.10 -20.09
N SER A 407 -15.78 25.79 -20.78
CA SER A 407 -16.55 24.55 -20.59
C SER A 407 -15.89 23.36 -21.26
N THR A 408 -15.66 22.29 -20.52
CA THR A 408 -15.46 20.96 -21.12
C THR A 408 -16.80 20.32 -21.46
N PRO A 409 -16.88 19.38 -22.42
CA PRO A 409 -18.09 18.61 -22.68
C PRO A 409 -18.62 17.92 -21.42
N LYS A 410 -17.72 17.43 -20.56
CA LYS A 410 -18.07 16.76 -19.30
C LYS A 410 -18.70 17.69 -18.26
N LEU A 411 -18.26 18.95 -18.19
CA LEU A 411 -18.92 19.96 -17.34
C LEU A 411 -20.36 20.18 -17.76
N ARG A 412 -20.57 20.31 -19.08
CA ARG A 412 -21.91 20.52 -19.64
C ARG A 412 -22.80 19.30 -19.35
N GLU A 413 -22.29 18.10 -19.59
CA GLU A 413 -22.97 16.84 -19.24
C GLU A 413 -23.40 16.84 -17.77
N ILE A 414 -22.50 17.11 -16.82
CA ILE A 414 -22.85 17.11 -15.39
C ILE A 414 -23.90 18.17 -15.03
N ILE A 415 -23.87 19.34 -15.67
CA ILE A 415 -24.84 20.41 -15.43
C ILE A 415 -26.19 20.09 -16.09
N GLU A 416 -26.21 19.47 -17.26
CA GLU A 416 -27.45 19.25 -18.03
C GLU A 416 -28.10 17.91 -17.69
N SER A 417 -27.33 16.85 -17.45
CA SER A 417 -27.81 15.48 -17.24
C SER A 417 -27.36 14.82 -15.92
N GLY A 418 -26.55 15.50 -15.11
CA GLY A 418 -26.06 14.96 -13.84
C GLY A 418 -27.09 14.94 -12.71
N THR A 419 -26.66 14.43 -11.54
CA THR A 419 -27.45 14.22 -10.32
C THR A 419 -27.64 15.47 -9.46
N ILE A 420 -27.23 16.65 -9.93
CA ILE A 420 -27.37 17.92 -9.22
C ILE A 420 -28.84 18.18 -8.86
N GLN A 421 -29.13 18.71 -7.67
CA GLN A 421 -30.53 18.90 -7.27
C GLN A 421 -31.21 20.05 -8.07
N PRO A 422 -32.51 19.90 -8.47
CA PRO A 422 -33.23 20.91 -9.24
C PRO A 422 -33.31 22.31 -8.59
N ALA A 423 -33.15 22.38 -7.25
CA ALA A 423 -33.18 23.63 -6.49
C ALA A 423 -32.13 24.65 -6.98
N PHE A 424 -30.97 24.19 -7.47
CA PHE A 424 -29.87 25.05 -7.90
C PHE A 424 -30.11 25.76 -9.23
N TYR A 425 -31.05 25.27 -10.05
CA TYR A 425 -31.35 25.81 -11.38
C TYR A 425 -32.31 27.01 -11.36
N ARG A 426 -32.80 27.42 -10.18
CA ARG A 426 -33.78 28.53 -10.06
C ARG A 426 -33.30 29.82 -10.70
N LYS A 427 -32.00 30.13 -10.59
CA LYS A 427 -31.36 31.30 -11.21
C LYS A 427 -30.95 31.09 -12.68
N HIS A 428 -30.94 29.84 -13.15
CA HIS A 428 -30.37 29.43 -14.43
C HIS A 428 -31.42 28.75 -15.33
N ARG A 429 -32.48 29.49 -15.66
CA ARG A 429 -33.67 28.94 -16.35
C ARG A 429 -33.35 28.20 -17.65
N LYS A 430 -32.39 28.67 -18.45
CA LYS A 430 -32.00 28.01 -19.71
C LYS A 430 -31.43 26.61 -19.48
N LEU A 431 -30.60 26.44 -18.45
CA LEU A 431 -30.05 25.14 -18.07
C LEU A 431 -31.12 24.22 -17.49
N LYS A 432 -32.10 24.78 -16.78
CA LYS A 432 -33.26 24.02 -16.32
C LYS A 432 -34.04 23.42 -17.49
N VAL A 433 -34.24 24.19 -18.56
CA VAL A 433 -34.94 23.73 -19.76
C VAL A 433 -34.13 22.63 -20.44
N ALA A 434 -32.83 22.85 -20.69
CA ALA A 434 -31.95 21.85 -21.29
C ALA A 434 -31.93 20.52 -20.52
N ARG A 435 -31.93 20.59 -19.18
CA ARG A 435 -32.03 19.40 -18.33
C ARG A 435 -33.36 18.66 -18.47
N VAL A 436 -34.47 19.40 -18.49
CA VAL A 436 -35.80 18.79 -18.67
C VAL A 436 -35.91 18.17 -20.07
N GLU A 437 -35.39 18.82 -21.11
CA GLU A 437 -35.33 18.27 -22.47
C GLU A 437 -34.52 16.97 -22.49
N HIS A 438 -33.35 16.96 -21.85
CA HIS A 438 -32.53 15.75 -21.70
C HIS A 438 -33.26 14.63 -20.93
N ASP A 439 -33.86 14.94 -19.77
CA ASP A 439 -34.61 13.97 -18.94
C ASP A 439 -35.82 13.38 -19.69
N LEU A 440 -36.36 14.13 -20.66
CA LEU A 440 -37.46 13.70 -21.54
C LEU A 440 -36.97 13.03 -22.84
N GLY A 441 -35.67 13.04 -23.13
CA GLY A 441 -35.07 12.48 -24.34
C GLY A 441 -35.43 13.20 -25.64
N ILE A 442 -35.66 14.52 -25.57
CA ILE A 442 -36.12 15.38 -26.68
C ILE A 442 -34.96 16.06 -27.40
#